data_AF-A0A3M1VKG1-F1
#
_entry.id   AF-A0A3M1VKG1-F1
#
_cell.length_a   1.000
_cell.length_b   1.000
_cell.length_c   1.000
_cell.angle_alpha   90.00
_cell.angle_beta   90.00
_cell.angle_gamma   90.00
#
_symmetry.space_group_name_H-M   'P 1'
#
loop_
_entity.id
_entity.type
_entity.pdbx_description
1 polymer ?
#
loop_
_entity_poly.entity_id
_entity_poly.type
_entity_poly.pdbx_seq_one_letter_code
_entity_poly.pdbx_strand_id
1 'polypeptide(L)'
;MPQAVGVPGMERLHVTGSNRWDGLLATNGRRPAAGDGDLAIAGRFRKTGRWTPSRNVAAAAYRDRRGGQPFRSVCTVEMAVRGLLAWLALSVTAAARPAAAQTAGPAGASEDPQLESVLRKWQQATDGIDSLEGVQDRIVYDKVFFTAKHTRGHFYYQAPDKGRIDFDAPKDAKPNARVTKTDPKTGKVYEFQVTSGQPETWICDGKFIVQIDHTQKTANKYPLPPDVQGKNIINGPLPFLFGLPPEVAKQRYRLKLLGQNEHGLWIHVVPKWKQDAANYREATVILDPKTFLPRAVQLIDPAGTKETVFMFDQLKVNQAGHGNIVQRIIRAGLLRGDPFDPPLRGYKVVVHEQAVKVPNVLRMNWKTAQATLAQRGFKVRFERGAAAPDAKLTYTVARQVPAPDTLLAPGETVELTLFLPPQSRKDAR
;
A
#
# COMPACT_ATOMS: atom_id res chain seq x y z
N MET A 1 -24.79 -35.65 21.42
CA MET A 1 -23.71 -34.80 21.94
C MET A 1 -22.39 -35.55 21.85
N PRO A 2 -21.38 -34.98 21.20
CA PRO A 2 -20.00 -35.13 21.64
C PRO A 2 -19.33 -33.77 21.88
N GLN A 3 -18.37 -33.79 22.79
CA GLN A 3 -17.70 -32.66 23.42
C GLN A 3 -16.76 -31.94 22.45
N ALA A 4 -16.81 -30.61 22.46
CA ALA A 4 -15.87 -29.75 21.74
C ALA A 4 -14.52 -29.74 22.47
N VAL A 5 -13.47 -30.18 21.78
CA VAL A 5 -12.08 -30.05 22.21
C VAL A 5 -11.67 -28.57 22.07
N GLY A 6 -11.28 -27.96 23.18
CA GLY A 6 -10.94 -26.54 23.27
C GLY A 6 -9.70 -26.16 22.47
N VAL A 7 -9.80 -25.05 21.72
CA VAL A 7 -8.68 -24.38 21.06
C VAL A 7 -7.93 -23.52 22.10
N PRO A 8 -6.61 -23.69 22.30
CA PRO A 8 -5.86 -22.87 23.26
C PRO A 8 -5.53 -21.48 22.67
N GLY A 9 -5.84 -20.42 23.43
CA GLY A 9 -5.00 -19.22 23.50
C GLY A 9 -5.05 -18.20 22.36
N MET A 10 -6.23 -17.72 21.96
CA MET A 10 -6.36 -16.44 21.25
C MET A 10 -7.15 -15.45 22.11
N GLU A 11 -6.44 -14.71 22.97
CA GLU A 11 -7.03 -13.63 23.74
C GLU A 11 -6.94 -12.30 22.97
N ARG A 12 -8.13 -11.82 22.57
CA ARG A 12 -8.57 -10.43 22.37
C ARG A 12 -7.62 -9.47 21.64
N LEU A 13 -7.79 -9.36 20.32
CA LEU A 13 -7.80 -8.03 19.71
C LEU A 13 -9.05 -7.32 20.24
N HIS A 14 -8.89 -6.51 21.29
CA HIS A 14 -9.95 -5.59 21.73
C HIS A 14 -10.19 -4.56 20.61
N VAL A 15 -11.12 -4.88 19.71
CA VAL A 15 -11.77 -3.89 18.85
C VAL A 15 -12.83 -3.24 19.72
N THR A 16 -12.43 -2.29 20.57
CA THR A 16 -13.40 -1.41 21.22
C THR A 16 -13.95 -0.49 20.16
N GLY A 17 -15.19 -0.79 19.73
CA GLY A 17 -16.02 0.12 18.98
C GLY A 17 -16.16 1.46 19.71
N SER A 18 -16.40 2.50 18.90
CA SER A 18 -16.67 3.87 19.30
C SER A 18 -17.32 4.01 20.68
N ASN A 19 -16.68 4.74 21.58
CA ASN A 19 -17.41 5.41 22.64
C ASN A 19 -16.94 6.87 22.76
N ARG A 20 -17.87 7.73 22.41
CA ARG A 20 -18.07 9.10 22.83
C ARG A 20 -17.80 9.18 24.34
N TRP A 21 -16.81 9.95 24.76
CA TRP A 21 -16.56 10.22 26.18
C TRP A 21 -17.31 11.49 26.57
N ASP A 22 -18.60 11.34 26.85
CA ASP A 22 -19.41 12.35 27.53
C ASP A 22 -19.88 11.77 28.87
N GLY A 23 -19.48 12.45 29.96
CA GLY A 23 -20.30 12.56 31.17
C GLY A 23 -20.01 11.62 32.36
N LEU A 24 -20.03 12.27 33.53
CA LEU A 24 -20.15 11.79 34.92
C LEU A 24 -18.84 11.63 35.72
N LEU A 25 -18.70 12.19 36.93
CA LEU A 25 -19.46 13.20 37.70
C LEU A 25 -18.58 13.58 38.90
N ALA A 26 -18.66 14.84 39.32
CA ALA A 26 -18.28 15.24 40.66
C ALA A 26 -19.32 14.72 41.68
N THR A 27 -18.87 14.34 42.88
CA THR A 27 -19.36 14.74 44.22
C THR A 27 -19.16 13.66 45.28
N ASN A 28 -18.93 14.14 46.52
CA ASN A 28 -18.91 13.47 47.83
C ASN A 28 -17.69 12.57 48.10
N GLY A 29 -16.89 12.75 49.15
CA GLY A 29 -17.14 13.39 50.44
C GLY A 29 -17.09 12.33 51.54
N ARG A 30 -15.92 12.13 52.18
CA ARG A 30 -15.72 11.74 53.59
C ARG A 30 -14.24 11.41 53.89
N ARG A 31 -13.67 12.14 54.85
CA ARG A 31 -12.56 11.72 55.75
C ARG A 31 -13.06 10.58 56.68
N PRO A 32 -12.20 9.70 57.25
CA PRO A 32 -11.09 10.00 58.20
C PRO A 32 -9.85 9.10 57.95
N ALA A 33 -8.74 9.02 58.70
CA ALA A 33 -8.08 9.76 59.78
C ALA A 33 -6.56 9.47 59.69
N ALA A 34 -5.80 10.29 60.43
CA ALA A 34 -4.36 10.35 60.71
C ALA A 34 -3.45 9.11 60.57
N GLY A 35 -2.21 9.39 60.16
CA GLY A 35 -1.01 8.57 60.33
C GLY A 35 0.21 9.42 59.97
N ASP A 36 0.94 9.84 60.99
CA ASP A 36 2.08 10.78 60.98
C ASP A 36 3.26 10.33 60.11
N GLY A 37 4.01 11.33 59.61
CA GLY A 37 5.25 11.13 58.89
C GLY A 37 5.77 12.42 58.26
N ASP A 38 6.20 13.35 59.10
CA ASP A 38 6.96 14.54 58.74
C ASP A 38 8.14 14.21 57.81
N LEU A 39 8.34 15.02 56.76
CA LEU A 39 9.63 15.59 56.43
C LEU A 39 9.43 16.79 55.49
N ALA A 40 9.81 17.95 56.02
CA ALA A 40 9.60 19.27 55.48
C ALA A 40 10.39 19.57 54.20
N ILE A 41 9.78 20.32 53.28
CA ILE A 41 10.48 21.35 52.50
C ILE A 41 9.63 22.62 52.55
N ALA A 42 10.17 23.63 53.23
CA ALA A 42 9.64 24.98 53.31
C ALA A 42 9.84 25.73 51.99
N GLY A 43 8.88 26.59 51.62
CA GLY A 43 9.04 27.50 50.48
C GLY A 43 7.74 28.16 50.04
N ARG A 44 7.25 29.11 50.84
CA ARG A 44 6.07 29.94 50.55
C ARG A 44 6.47 31.08 49.58
N PHE A 45 5.81 31.29 48.45
CA PHE A 45 5.73 32.63 47.83
C PHE A 45 4.48 32.86 46.99
N ARG A 46 4.02 34.12 47.02
CA ARG A 46 2.73 34.65 46.55
C ARG A 46 2.70 34.97 45.04
N LYS A 47 1.45 35.11 44.57
CA LYS A 47 0.97 35.84 43.38
C LYS A 47 1.80 37.08 43.01
N THR A 48 2.16 37.18 41.73
CA THR A 48 1.79 38.21 40.71
C THR A 48 2.92 38.42 39.69
N GLY A 49 2.56 38.72 38.43
CA GLY A 49 3.40 39.54 37.55
C GLY A 49 4.15 38.85 36.40
N ARG A 50 3.57 38.95 35.20
CA ARG A 50 4.18 39.36 33.91
C ARG A 50 5.62 38.88 33.61
N TRP A 51 5.77 38.03 32.58
CA TRP A 51 7.06 37.62 32.03
C TRP A 51 7.27 38.21 30.61
N THR A 52 8.32 39.01 30.44
CA THR A 52 8.91 39.41 29.15
C THR A 52 10.17 38.58 28.90
N PRO A 53 10.48 38.20 27.64
CA PRO A 53 11.59 37.29 27.37
C PRO A 53 12.93 38.03 27.28
N SER A 54 13.89 37.66 28.12
CA SER A 54 15.30 38.02 27.98
C SER A 54 16.11 36.82 27.50
N ARG A 55 16.91 37.10 26.47
CA ARG A 55 17.89 36.22 25.82
C ARG A 55 19.06 35.87 26.76
N ASN A 56 19.64 34.70 26.46
CA ASN A 56 20.99 34.22 26.79
C ASN A 56 21.24 33.78 28.24
N VAL A 57 21.46 32.47 28.43
CA VAL A 57 22.70 31.94 29.03
C VAL A 57 22.99 30.52 28.49
N ALA A 58 24.19 30.42 27.91
CA ALA A 58 25.17 29.34 27.87
C ALA A 58 24.78 27.90 27.46
N ALA A 59 25.36 27.54 26.31
CA ALA A 59 25.72 26.19 25.92
C ALA A 59 26.69 25.54 26.92
N ALA A 60 26.36 24.34 27.40
CA ALA A 60 27.33 23.41 27.98
C ALA A 60 27.72 22.39 26.90
N ALA A 61 28.93 22.59 26.35
CA ALA A 61 29.54 21.69 25.39
C ALA A 61 30.19 20.50 26.12
N TYR A 62 29.71 19.29 25.82
CA TYR A 62 30.42 18.04 26.15
C TYR A 62 31.35 17.70 24.98
N ARG A 63 32.66 17.78 25.22
CA ARG A 63 33.74 17.34 24.31
C ARG A 63 34.05 15.89 24.62
N ASP A 64 33.74 14.99 23.69
CA ASP A 64 34.43 13.69 23.63
C ASP A 64 35.47 13.73 22.51
N ARG A 65 36.69 13.34 22.87
CA ARG A 65 37.83 13.14 21.98
C ARG A 65 37.70 11.73 21.39
N ARG A 66 37.27 11.63 20.15
CA ARG A 66 37.80 10.65 19.19
C ARG A 66 37.41 11.10 17.79
N GLY A 67 38.44 11.30 16.96
CA GLY A 67 38.28 11.74 15.58
C GLY A 67 37.42 10.75 14.78
N GLY A 68 36.38 11.29 14.16
CA GLY A 68 35.51 10.59 13.22
C GLY A 68 34.68 11.64 12.51
N GLN A 69 34.82 11.72 11.19
CA GLN A 69 34.17 12.72 10.35
C GLN A 69 32.64 12.70 10.52
N PRO A 70 31.95 13.86 10.40
CA PRO A 70 30.49 13.87 10.44
C PRO A 70 29.94 13.16 9.20
N PHE A 71 29.44 11.93 9.40
CA PHE A 71 28.58 11.26 8.45
C PHE A 71 27.32 12.13 8.26
N ARG A 72 27.23 12.78 7.11
CA ARG A 72 26.01 13.44 6.67
C ARG A 72 24.92 12.37 6.58
N SER A 73 23.96 12.44 7.51
CA SER A 73 22.75 11.62 7.52
C SER A 73 21.88 12.02 6.33
N VAL A 74 22.15 11.42 5.17
CA VAL A 74 21.34 11.46 3.96
C VAL A 74 20.92 10.02 3.69
N CYS A 75 20.06 9.45 4.52
CA CYS A 75 19.54 8.09 4.31
C CYS A 75 18.32 7.79 5.18
N THR A 76 17.19 8.47 4.95
CA THR A 76 15.93 8.05 5.60
C THR A 76 14.64 8.32 4.81
N VAL A 77 14.70 8.96 3.64
CA VAL A 77 13.49 9.25 2.84
C VAL A 77 13.31 8.28 1.66
N GLU A 78 14.39 7.72 1.10
CA GLU A 78 14.29 6.80 -0.06
C GLU A 78 13.68 5.42 0.27
N MET A 79 13.89 4.86 1.46
CA MET A 79 13.41 3.50 1.77
C MET A 79 11.91 3.43 2.08
N ALA A 80 11.31 4.50 2.63
CA ALA A 80 9.87 4.57 2.84
C ALA A 80 9.09 4.76 1.52
N VAL A 81 9.69 5.49 0.58
CA VAL A 81 9.15 5.70 -0.77
C VAL A 81 9.27 4.42 -1.60
N ARG A 82 10.37 3.67 -1.50
CA ARG A 82 10.50 2.36 -2.18
C ARG A 82 9.59 1.26 -1.61
N GLY A 83 9.26 1.29 -0.32
CA GLY A 83 8.35 0.31 0.29
C GLY A 83 6.90 0.47 -0.18
N LEU A 84 6.41 1.72 -0.30
CA LEU A 84 5.03 2.02 -0.71
C LEU A 84 4.87 2.14 -2.26
N LEU A 85 5.95 2.49 -2.98
CA LEU A 85 6.03 2.39 -4.44
C LEU A 85 6.35 0.98 -4.95
N ALA A 86 7.04 0.12 -4.20
CA ALA A 86 7.02 -1.32 -4.49
C ALA A 86 5.62 -1.92 -4.18
N TRP A 87 4.87 -1.29 -3.27
CA TRP A 87 3.50 -1.66 -2.94
C TRP A 87 2.46 -1.20 -3.98
N LEU A 88 2.64 -0.06 -4.65
CA LEU A 88 1.69 0.45 -5.65
C LEU A 88 2.23 0.51 -7.10
N ALA A 89 3.54 0.69 -7.29
CA ALA A 89 4.18 0.78 -8.62
C ALA A 89 4.82 -0.53 -9.12
N LEU A 90 5.00 -1.57 -8.29
CA LEU A 90 5.32 -2.92 -8.77
C LEU A 90 4.07 -3.79 -9.07
N SER A 91 2.87 -3.31 -8.76
CA SER A 91 1.62 -4.08 -8.91
C SER A 91 0.99 -4.03 -10.30
N VAL A 92 1.73 -3.53 -11.31
CA VAL A 92 1.13 -3.21 -12.61
C VAL A 92 1.91 -3.71 -13.82
N THR A 93 2.99 -4.46 -13.63
CA THR A 93 3.75 -5.06 -14.76
C THR A 93 3.50 -6.55 -14.90
N ALA A 94 2.24 -6.97 -15.03
CA ALA A 94 1.87 -8.23 -15.71
C ALA A 94 0.35 -8.37 -15.90
N ALA A 95 -0.27 -7.59 -16.78
CA ALA A 95 -1.47 -8.10 -17.45
C ALA A 95 -1.09 -8.75 -18.78
N ALA A 96 -1.79 -9.83 -19.10
CA ALA A 96 -1.83 -10.55 -20.36
C ALA A 96 -0.63 -11.45 -20.69
N ARG A 97 -0.61 -12.63 -20.07
CA ARG A 97 -0.47 -13.84 -20.90
C ARG A 97 -1.89 -14.25 -21.32
N PRO A 98 -2.17 -14.54 -22.60
CA PRO A 98 -3.42 -15.19 -22.95
C PRO A 98 -3.49 -16.52 -22.18
N ALA A 99 -4.71 -16.88 -21.76
CA ALA A 99 -5.01 -18.19 -21.21
C ALA A 99 -4.73 -19.26 -22.28
N ALA A 100 -3.46 -19.62 -22.44
CA ALA A 100 -3.11 -20.91 -23.02
C ALA A 100 -3.61 -21.94 -22.01
N ALA A 101 -4.53 -22.79 -22.46
CA ALA A 101 -5.10 -23.90 -21.71
C ALA A 101 -3.96 -24.70 -21.06
N GLN A 102 -3.69 -24.41 -19.78
CA GLN A 102 -2.86 -25.27 -18.96
C GLN A 102 -3.77 -26.42 -18.54
N THR A 103 -3.49 -27.58 -19.12
CA THR A 103 -4.06 -28.87 -18.73
C THR A 103 -4.18 -28.94 -17.22
N ALA A 104 -5.40 -29.12 -16.75
CA ALA A 104 -5.75 -29.30 -15.35
C ALA A 104 -4.87 -30.42 -14.76
N GLY A 105 -3.96 -30.05 -13.87
CA GLY A 105 -3.38 -30.99 -12.93
C GLY A 105 -4.49 -31.58 -12.06
N PRO A 106 -4.34 -32.81 -11.54
CA PRO A 106 -5.40 -33.50 -10.85
C PRO A 106 -5.86 -32.71 -9.63
N ALA A 107 -7.18 -32.56 -9.50
CA ALA A 107 -7.87 -32.03 -8.33
C ALA A 107 -7.42 -32.80 -7.08
N GLY A 108 -6.74 -32.12 -6.16
CA GLY A 108 -6.04 -32.77 -5.06
C GLY A 108 -5.75 -31.84 -3.89
N ALA A 109 -6.81 -31.34 -3.25
CA ALA A 109 -6.83 -31.03 -1.83
C ALA A 109 -8.30 -31.05 -1.39
N SER A 110 -8.66 -31.83 -0.37
CA SER A 110 -9.96 -31.70 0.27
C SER A 110 -10.05 -30.28 0.86
N GLU A 111 -10.77 -29.41 0.16
CA GLU A 111 -10.94 -28.02 0.59
C GLU A 111 -11.90 -27.97 1.78
N ASP A 112 -11.57 -27.14 2.76
CA ASP A 112 -12.44 -26.88 3.91
C ASP A 112 -13.76 -26.29 3.38
N PRO A 113 -14.90 -27.02 3.47
CA PRO A 113 -16.17 -26.55 2.92
C PRO A 113 -16.65 -25.26 3.60
N GLN A 114 -16.21 -25.01 4.84
CA GLN A 114 -16.52 -23.79 5.56
C GLN A 114 -15.76 -22.59 4.99
N LEU A 115 -14.48 -22.76 4.68
CA LEU A 115 -13.70 -21.73 3.98
C LEU A 115 -14.29 -21.41 2.61
N GLU A 116 -14.69 -22.41 1.83
CA GLU A 116 -15.36 -22.21 0.54
C GLU A 116 -16.65 -21.38 0.67
N SER A 117 -17.50 -21.72 1.65
CA SER A 117 -18.73 -20.96 1.94
C SER A 117 -18.43 -19.50 2.27
N VAL A 118 -17.42 -19.26 3.11
CA VAL A 118 -16.98 -17.90 3.48
C VAL A 118 -16.50 -17.13 2.26
N LEU A 119 -15.63 -17.71 1.43
CA LEU A 119 -15.10 -17.02 0.25
C LEU A 119 -16.21 -16.67 -0.75
N ARG A 120 -17.20 -17.54 -0.92
CA ARG A 120 -18.36 -17.26 -1.80
C ARG A 120 -19.23 -16.14 -1.25
N LYS A 121 -19.54 -16.15 0.05
CA LYS A 121 -20.30 -15.08 0.70
C LYS A 121 -19.56 -13.75 0.67
N TRP A 122 -18.25 -13.79 0.86
CA TRP A 122 -17.41 -12.60 0.74
C TRP A 122 -17.43 -12.06 -0.70
N GLN A 123 -17.22 -12.90 -1.71
CA GLN A 123 -17.36 -12.49 -3.11
C GLN A 123 -18.73 -11.85 -3.35
N GLN A 124 -19.83 -12.52 -2.98
CA GLN A 124 -21.20 -12.04 -3.16
C GLN A 124 -21.47 -10.70 -2.45
N ALA A 125 -20.96 -10.52 -1.23
CA ALA A 125 -21.13 -9.28 -0.47
C ALA A 125 -20.41 -8.09 -1.10
N THR A 126 -19.36 -8.36 -1.87
CA THR A 126 -18.58 -7.34 -2.58
C THR A 126 -18.90 -7.23 -4.06
N ASP A 127 -19.66 -8.18 -4.60
CA ASP A 127 -20.10 -8.19 -5.99
C ASP A 127 -21.15 -7.08 -6.17
N GLY A 128 -20.97 -6.27 -7.21
CA GLY A 128 -21.81 -5.09 -7.44
C GLY A 128 -21.53 -3.90 -6.50
N ILE A 129 -20.41 -3.87 -5.77
CA ILE A 129 -19.94 -2.63 -5.15
C ILE A 129 -19.38 -1.71 -6.23
N ASP A 130 -20.17 -0.73 -6.63
CA ASP A 130 -19.75 0.36 -7.53
C ASP A 130 -19.04 1.47 -6.76
N SER A 131 -19.35 1.59 -5.46
CA SER A 131 -18.72 2.58 -4.58
C SER A 131 -18.65 2.11 -3.13
N LEU A 132 -17.54 2.45 -2.48
CA LEU A 132 -17.30 2.17 -1.08
C LEU A 132 -16.60 3.35 -0.43
N GLU A 133 -17.07 3.80 0.73
CA GLU A 133 -16.36 4.76 1.55
C GLU A 133 -16.37 4.34 3.02
N GLY A 134 -15.43 4.88 3.79
CA GLY A 134 -15.38 4.65 5.22
C GLY A 134 -14.26 5.41 5.91
N VAL A 135 -14.12 5.13 7.19
CA VAL A 135 -13.00 5.54 8.02
C VAL A 135 -11.99 4.40 8.04
N GLN A 136 -10.70 4.75 8.00
CA GLN A 136 -9.61 3.79 8.11
C GLN A 136 -8.62 4.23 9.17
N ASP A 137 -8.29 3.31 10.07
CA ASP A 137 -7.16 3.42 10.98
C ASP A 137 -6.03 2.51 10.49
N ARG A 138 -4.80 3.01 10.52
CA ARG A 138 -3.59 2.25 10.19
C ARG A 138 -2.61 2.33 11.35
N ILE A 139 -2.15 1.16 11.79
CA ILE A 139 -1.09 1.03 12.78
C ILE A 139 0.06 0.25 12.17
N VAL A 140 1.26 0.80 12.21
CA VAL A 140 2.49 0.11 11.83
C VAL A 140 3.29 -0.18 13.09
N TYR A 141 3.34 -1.45 13.47
CA TYR A 141 4.23 -1.93 14.54
C TYR A 141 5.60 -2.24 13.95
N ASP A 142 6.63 -1.64 14.52
CA ASP A 142 8.03 -1.89 14.19
C ASP A 142 8.72 -2.59 15.35
N LYS A 143 9.08 -3.86 15.15
CA LYS A 143 9.73 -4.70 16.18
C LYS A 143 11.23 -4.41 16.34
N VAL A 144 11.83 -3.62 15.45
CA VAL A 144 13.24 -3.21 15.53
C VAL A 144 13.36 -1.96 16.37
N PHE A 145 12.50 -0.96 16.12
CA PHE A 145 12.51 0.31 16.82
C PHE A 145 11.51 0.38 17.99
N PHE A 146 10.71 -0.67 18.19
CA PHE A 146 9.67 -0.75 19.22
C PHE A 146 8.71 0.45 19.16
N THR A 147 8.25 0.78 17.95
CA THR A 147 7.27 1.86 17.73
C THR A 147 5.97 1.32 17.16
N ALA A 148 4.86 1.96 17.54
CA ALA A 148 3.54 1.76 16.95
C ALA A 148 3.11 3.09 16.32
N LYS A 149 3.26 3.20 15.00
CA LYS A 149 2.95 4.43 14.26
C LYS A 149 1.49 4.41 13.83
N HIS A 150 0.69 5.35 14.33
CA HIS A 150 -0.74 5.43 14.10
C HIS A 150 -1.08 6.53 13.09
N THR A 151 -1.95 6.23 12.12
CA THR A 151 -2.59 7.21 11.22
C THR A 151 -4.06 6.90 11.11
N ARG A 152 -4.89 7.92 11.01
CA ARG A 152 -6.34 7.77 10.81
C ARG A 152 -6.79 8.63 9.66
N GLY A 153 -7.76 8.18 8.90
CA GLY A 153 -8.43 9.05 7.94
C GLY A 153 -9.53 8.36 7.18
N HIS A 154 -9.69 8.70 5.91
CA HIS A 154 -10.84 8.32 5.10
C HIS A 154 -10.38 7.63 3.83
N PHE A 155 -11.19 6.68 3.37
CA PHE A 155 -10.98 6.06 2.08
C PHE A 155 -12.25 6.12 1.23
N TYR A 156 -12.03 6.16 -0.08
CA TYR A 156 -13.06 6.20 -1.10
C TYR A 156 -12.65 5.28 -2.23
N TYR A 157 -13.61 4.55 -2.75
CA TYR A 157 -13.46 3.71 -3.92
C TYR A 157 -14.65 3.94 -4.84
N GLN A 158 -14.35 3.98 -6.13
CA GLN A 158 -15.34 3.99 -7.19
C GLN A 158 -14.87 3.03 -8.28
N ALA A 159 -15.74 2.08 -8.62
CA ALA A 159 -15.47 1.13 -9.67
C ALA A 159 -15.26 1.84 -11.02
N PRO A 160 -14.44 1.27 -11.92
CA PRO A 160 -13.64 0.06 -11.72
C PRO A 160 -12.25 0.32 -11.09
N ASP A 161 -11.75 1.54 -11.16
CA ASP A 161 -10.31 1.81 -11.02
C ASP A 161 -9.95 3.08 -10.24
N LYS A 162 -10.93 3.73 -9.60
CA LYS A 162 -10.71 4.94 -8.80
C LYS A 162 -10.65 4.62 -7.32
N GLY A 163 -9.64 5.19 -6.66
CA GLY A 163 -9.39 4.99 -5.25
C GLY A 163 -8.77 6.22 -4.62
N ARG A 164 -9.09 6.49 -3.37
CA ARG A 164 -8.48 7.56 -2.59
C ARG A 164 -8.36 7.16 -1.14
N ILE A 165 -7.23 7.48 -0.53
CA ILE A 165 -6.99 7.34 0.90
C ILE A 165 -6.36 8.64 1.38
N ASP A 166 -7.03 9.30 2.31
CA ASP A 166 -6.52 10.45 3.04
C ASP A 166 -6.12 9.98 4.43
N PHE A 167 -4.86 10.14 4.81
CA PHE A 167 -4.41 9.93 6.18
C PHE A 167 -4.07 11.25 6.84
N ASP A 168 -4.51 11.40 8.07
CA ASP A 168 -4.16 12.47 8.98
C ASP A 168 -3.32 11.94 10.15
N ALA A 169 -2.64 12.88 10.81
CA ALA A 169 -2.09 12.64 12.13
C ALA A 169 -3.25 12.39 13.13
N PRO A 170 -3.24 11.30 13.90
CA PRO A 170 -4.27 11.06 14.92
C PRO A 170 -4.30 12.22 15.92
N LYS A 171 -5.47 12.88 16.01
CA LYS A 171 -5.69 14.04 16.89
C LYS A 171 -5.60 13.70 18.38
N ASP A 172 -5.79 12.42 18.71
CA ASP A 172 -5.92 11.94 20.08
C ASP A 172 -4.65 11.22 20.58
N ALA A 173 -3.53 11.36 19.88
CA ALA A 173 -2.28 10.71 20.25
C ALA A 173 -1.74 11.30 21.57
N LYS A 174 -1.89 10.54 22.66
CA LYS A 174 -1.31 10.89 23.96
C LYS A 174 0.22 10.83 23.88
N PRO A 175 0.95 11.90 24.29
CA PRO A 175 2.40 11.86 24.39
C PRO A 175 2.86 10.70 25.27
N ASN A 176 3.89 9.97 24.83
CA ASN A 176 4.48 8.83 25.55
C ASN A 176 3.52 7.65 25.83
N ALA A 177 2.38 7.56 25.14
CA ALA A 177 1.56 6.36 25.22
C ALA A 177 2.36 5.14 24.79
N ARG A 178 2.12 4.02 25.49
CA ARG A 178 2.70 2.73 25.16
C ARG A 178 1.59 1.72 24.95
N VAL A 179 1.82 0.80 24.02
CA VAL A 179 0.91 -0.31 23.76
C VAL A 179 1.68 -1.61 23.85
N THR A 180 1.07 -2.61 24.45
CA THR A 180 1.63 -3.95 24.55
C THR A 180 0.94 -4.86 23.55
N LYS A 181 1.71 -5.72 22.87
CA LYS A 181 1.19 -6.73 21.96
C LYS A 181 1.91 -8.05 22.20
N THR A 182 1.14 -9.12 22.31
CA THR A 182 1.67 -10.48 22.39
C THR A 182 1.68 -11.10 21.00
N ASP A 183 2.81 -11.66 20.59
CA ASP A 183 2.90 -12.44 19.37
C ASP A 183 2.20 -13.80 19.61
N PRO A 184 1.14 -14.12 18.85
CA PRO A 184 0.33 -15.30 19.12
C PRO A 184 1.04 -16.61 18.80
N LYS A 185 2.12 -16.59 18.00
CA LYS A 185 2.88 -17.79 17.63
C LYS A 185 3.95 -18.11 18.68
N THR A 186 4.55 -17.08 19.27
CA THR A 186 5.70 -17.24 20.18
C THR A 186 5.36 -16.96 21.65
N GLY A 187 4.21 -16.34 21.92
CA GLY A 187 3.86 -15.83 23.25
C GLY A 187 4.70 -14.63 23.69
N LYS A 188 5.62 -14.14 22.84
CA LYS A 188 6.51 -13.04 23.18
C LYS A 188 5.72 -11.74 23.28
N VAL A 189 5.89 -11.04 24.39
CA VAL A 189 5.29 -9.73 24.62
C VAL A 189 6.23 -8.64 24.11
N TYR A 190 5.67 -7.71 23.34
CA TYR A 190 6.34 -6.53 22.84
C TYR A 190 5.67 -5.29 23.41
N GLU A 191 6.47 -4.33 23.84
CA GLU A 191 6.00 -3.01 24.25
C GLU A 191 6.44 -2.00 23.18
N PHE A 192 5.50 -1.17 22.71
CA PHE A 192 5.75 -0.19 21.66
C PHE A 192 5.44 1.21 22.14
N GLN A 193 6.31 2.16 21.80
CA GLN A 193 6.02 3.57 21.92
C GLN A 193 5.07 4.00 20.80
N VAL A 194 3.93 4.59 21.16
CA VAL A 194 2.96 5.11 20.20
C VAL A 194 3.52 6.41 19.60
N THR A 195 3.53 6.47 18.27
CA THR A 195 3.94 7.65 17.52
C THR A 195 2.86 8.04 16.52
N SER A 196 2.71 9.33 16.26
CA SER A 196 1.83 9.81 15.19
C SER A 196 2.50 9.63 13.84
N GLY A 197 1.75 9.14 12.86
CA GLY A 197 2.16 9.23 11.48
C GLY A 197 2.01 10.62 10.89
N GLN A 198 2.53 10.75 9.67
CA GLN A 198 2.48 11.99 8.91
C GLN A 198 1.22 11.99 8.05
N PRO A 199 0.61 13.15 7.81
CA PRO A 199 -0.48 13.25 6.86
C PRO A 199 0.00 12.93 5.44
N GLU A 200 -0.71 12.07 4.76
CA GLU A 200 -0.44 11.69 3.37
C GLU A 200 -1.74 11.41 2.63
N THR A 201 -1.77 11.71 1.34
CA THR A 201 -2.91 11.40 0.48
C THR A 201 -2.46 10.53 -0.67
N TRP A 202 -3.20 9.46 -0.92
CA TRP A 202 -3.00 8.53 -2.02
C TRP A 202 -4.23 8.53 -2.90
N ILE A 203 -4.06 8.78 -4.19
CA ILE A 203 -5.16 8.88 -5.14
C ILE A 203 -4.83 8.04 -6.37
N CYS A 204 -5.80 7.26 -6.83
CA CYS A 204 -5.80 6.58 -8.10
C CYS A 204 -6.98 7.12 -8.90
N ASP A 205 -6.72 7.77 -10.03
CA ASP A 205 -7.75 8.38 -10.88
C ASP A 205 -8.14 7.49 -12.08
N GLY A 206 -7.63 6.26 -12.13
CA GLY A 206 -7.74 5.31 -13.23
C GLY A 206 -6.65 5.44 -14.30
N LYS A 207 -5.87 6.51 -14.29
CA LYS A 207 -4.73 6.76 -15.21
C LYS A 207 -3.40 6.94 -14.50
N PHE A 208 -3.43 7.42 -13.27
CA PHE A 208 -2.28 7.73 -12.45
C PHE A 208 -2.54 7.38 -11.00
N ILE A 209 -1.45 7.04 -10.30
CA ILE A 209 -1.37 7.03 -8.85
C ILE A 209 -0.66 8.31 -8.43
N VAL A 210 -1.29 9.12 -7.59
CA VAL A 210 -0.74 10.34 -7.02
C VAL A 210 -0.54 10.12 -5.53
N GLN A 211 0.71 10.25 -5.09
CA GLN A 211 1.10 10.29 -3.68
C GLN A 211 1.41 11.73 -3.29
N ILE A 212 0.69 12.27 -2.31
CA ILE A 212 0.89 13.62 -1.78
C ILE A 212 1.46 13.52 -0.37
N ASP A 213 2.65 14.09 -0.18
CA ASP A 213 3.22 14.34 1.14
C ASP A 213 2.87 15.78 1.53
N HIS A 214 1.95 15.93 2.50
CA HIS A 214 1.46 17.23 2.93
C HIS A 214 2.49 18.01 3.77
N THR A 215 3.44 17.31 4.39
CA THR A 215 4.51 17.88 5.20
C THR A 215 5.61 18.45 4.31
N GLN A 216 6.03 17.71 3.29
CA GLN A 216 7.06 18.13 2.34
C GLN A 216 6.52 18.99 1.20
N LYS A 217 5.19 19.08 1.04
CA LYS A 217 4.53 19.75 -0.10
C LYS A 217 5.00 19.19 -1.45
N THR A 218 5.12 17.87 -1.53
CA THR A 218 5.46 17.16 -2.77
C THR A 218 4.29 16.29 -3.23
N ALA A 219 4.13 16.17 -4.54
CA ALA A 219 3.15 15.28 -5.16
C ALA A 219 3.85 14.42 -6.20
N ASN A 220 3.98 13.12 -5.93
CA ASN A 220 4.57 12.17 -6.86
C ASN A 220 3.47 11.51 -7.68
N LYS A 221 3.54 11.65 -9.01
CA LYS A 221 2.54 11.13 -9.95
C LYS A 221 3.14 9.99 -10.77
N TYR A 222 2.56 8.81 -10.67
CA TYR A 222 2.98 7.60 -11.37
C TYR A 222 1.90 7.25 -12.40
N PRO A 223 2.19 7.14 -13.71
CA PRO A 223 1.20 6.66 -14.67
C PRO A 223 0.79 5.23 -14.34
N LEU A 224 -0.39 4.82 -14.79
CA LEU A 224 -0.78 3.41 -14.84
C LEU A 224 -0.54 2.92 -16.27
N PRO A 225 0.05 1.73 -16.47
CA PRO A 225 0.13 1.07 -17.76
C PRO A 225 -1.25 0.98 -18.44
N PRO A 226 -1.36 1.27 -19.75
CA PRO A 226 -2.64 1.27 -20.45
C PRO A 226 -3.43 -0.04 -20.34
N ASP A 227 -2.74 -1.16 -20.17
CA ASP A 227 -3.33 -2.49 -20.07
C ASP A 227 -4.07 -2.75 -18.75
N VAL A 228 -3.93 -1.90 -17.74
CA VAL A 228 -4.67 -2.01 -16.47
C VAL A 228 -5.67 -0.89 -16.22
N GLN A 229 -5.64 0.17 -17.03
CA GLN A 229 -6.60 1.27 -16.91
C GLN A 229 -8.01 0.74 -17.20
N GLY A 230 -9.00 1.18 -16.42
CA GLY A 230 -10.37 0.69 -16.50
C GLY A 230 -10.57 -0.76 -16.04
N LYS A 231 -9.52 -1.42 -15.51
CA LYS A 231 -9.62 -2.76 -14.93
C LYS A 231 -9.69 -2.67 -13.41
N ASN A 232 -10.37 -3.66 -12.83
CA ASN A 232 -10.60 -3.69 -11.40
C ASN A 232 -9.28 -3.67 -10.60
N ILE A 233 -9.20 -2.83 -9.57
CA ILE A 233 -8.04 -2.69 -8.66
C ILE A 233 -7.82 -3.94 -7.79
N ILE A 234 -8.60 -5.01 -8.00
CA ILE A 234 -8.45 -6.35 -7.39
C ILE A 234 -7.01 -6.88 -7.44
N ASN A 235 -6.21 -6.53 -8.45
CA ASN A 235 -4.82 -6.96 -8.53
C ASN A 235 -3.83 -6.04 -7.79
N GLY A 236 -4.33 -4.92 -7.25
CA GLY A 236 -3.58 -3.99 -6.41
C GLY A 236 -3.24 -4.56 -5.03
N PRO A 237 -2.48 -3.83 -4.23
CA PRO A 237 -1.92 -4.30 -2.95
C PRO A 237 -2.93 -4.44 -1.81
N LEU A 238 -4.17 -3.96 -1.98
CA LEU A 238 -5.29 -4.16 -1.06
C LEU A 238 -6.40 -4.98 -1.73
N PRO A 239 -6.12 -6.20 -2.22
CA PRO A 239 -7.11 -7.04 -2.88
C PRO A 239 -8.19 -7.51 -1.91
N PHE A 240 -7.98 -7.29 -0.60
CA PHE A 240 -8.86 -7.72 0.47
C PHE A 240 -9.95 -6.70 0.81
N LEU A 241 -10.06 -5.61 0.06
CA LEU A 241 -11.18 -4.67 0.18
C LEU A 241 -12.37 -5.04 -0.71
N PHE A 242 -12.09 -5.66 -1.85
CA PHE A 242 -13.07 -5.99 -2.88
C PHE A 242 -12.89 -7.47 -3.15
N GLY A 243 -13.87 -8.28 -2.75
CA GLY A 243 -13.75 -9.73 -2.68
C GLY A 243 -13.15 -10.32 -3.94
N LEU A 244 -12.26 -11.28 -3.73
CA LEU A 244 -11.60 -12.00 -4.80
C LEU A 244 -12.44 -13.24 -5.11
N PRO A 245 -12.77 -13.54 -6.39
CA PRO A 245 -13.46 -14.78 -6.73
C PRO A 245 -12.71 -15.97 -6.10
N PRO A 246 -13.40 -16.93 -5.43
CA PRO A 246 -12.75 -18.01 -4.68
C PRO A 246 -11.70 -18.74 -5.50
N GLU A 247 -11.97 -19.02 -6.78
CA GLU A 247 -11.02 -19.69 -7.66
C GLU A 247 -9.74 -18.88 -7.88
N VAL A 248 -9.86 -17.57 -8.10
CA VAL A 248 -8.71 -16.66 -8.24
C VAL A 248 -7.97 -16.55 -6.91
N ALA A 249 -8.70 -16.48 -5.79
CA ALA A 249 -8.12 -16.42 -4.46
C ALA A 249 -7.28 -17.66 -4.15
N LYS A 250 -7.80 -18.85 -4.47
CA LYS A 250 -7.09 -20.11 -4.30
C LYS A 250 -5.94 -20.29 -5.27
N GLN A 251 -5.99 -19.74 -6.47
CA GLN A 251 -4.84 -19.75 -7.38
C GLN A 251 -3.70 -18.85 -6.88
N ARG A 252 -4.03 -17.68 -6.34
CA ARG A 252 -3.05 -16.67 -5.89
C ARG A 252 -2.54 -16.91 -4.47
N TYR A 253 -3.35 -17.51 -3.59
CA TYR A 253 -3.05 -17.65 -2.16
C TYR A 253 -3.22 -19.07 -1.64
N ARG A 254 -2.52 -19.38 -0.55
CA ARG A 254 -2.91 -20.45 0.39
C ARG A 254 -3.76 -19.79 1.47
N LEU A 255 -4.98 -20.29 1.65
CA LEU A 255 -5.98 -19.71 2.54
C LEU A 255 -6.31 -20.72 3.64
N LYS A 256 -6.53 -20.23 4.86
CA LYS A 256 -6.98 -21.05 5.99
C LYS A 256 -7.95 -20.25 6.85
N LEU A 257 -9.12 -20.83 7.10
CA LEU A 257 -10.03 -20.29 8.10
C LEU A 257 -9.46 -20.55 9.49
N LEU A 258 -9.20 -19.49 10.26
CA LEU A 258 -8.68 -19.59 11.63
C LEU A 258 -9.80 -19.75 12.65
N GLY A 259 -10.98 -19.22 12.35
CA GLY A 259 -12.15 -19.30 13.21
C GLY A 259 -13.17 -18.21 12.91
N GLN A 260 -14.31 -18.29 13.58
CA GLN A 260 -15.38 -17.30 13.53
C GLN A 260 -16.00 -17.11 14.92
N ASN A 261 -16.40 -15.88 15.23
CA ASN A 261 -17.23 -15.56 16.38
C ASN A 261 -18.08 -14.31 16.06
N GLU A 262 -18.80 -13.78 17.04
CA GLU A 262 -19.65 -12.59 16.87
C GLU A 262 -18.89 -11.34 16.43
N HIS A 263 -17.58 -11.29 16.70
CA HIS A 263 -16.73 -10.14 16.42
C HIS A 263 -15.98 -10.24 15.10
N GLY A 264 -15.94 -11.40 14.45
CA GLY A 264 -15.19 -11.53 13.21
C GLY A 264 -15.13 -12.93 12.64
N LEU A 265 -14.65 -12.99 11.41
CA LEU A 265 -14.28 -14.21 10.72
C LEU A 265 -12.87 -14.06 10.17
N TRP A 266 -11.95 -14.91 10.62
CA TRP A 266 -10.51 -14.74 10.42
C TRP A 266 -9.99 -15.68 9.34
N ILE A 267 -9.42 -15.11 8.29
CA ILE A 267 -8.81 -15.85 7.19
C ILE A 267 -7.30 -15.55 7.19
N HIS A 268 -6.49 -16.58 7.37
CA HIS A 268 -5.05 -16.51 7.14
C HIS A 268 -4.75 -16.67 5.67
N VAL A 269 -3.84 -15.84 5.16
CA VAL A 269 -3.53 -15.72 3.74
C VAL A 269 -2.01 -15.74 3.57
N VAL A 270 -1.52 -16.65 2.73
CA VAL A 270 -0.11 -16.72 2.35
C VAL A 270 0.00 -16.61 0.82
N PRO A 271 0.76 -15.64 0.28
CA PRO A 271 0.94 -15.49 -1.16
C PRO A 271 1.66 -16.68 -1.78
N LYS A 272 1.16 -17.14 -2.94
CA LYS A 272 1.86 -18.12 -3.80
C LYS A 272 2.76 -17.41 -4.83
N TRP A 273 2.40 -16.21 -5.23
CA TRP A 273 3.13 -15.44 -6.25
C TRP A 273 4.27 -14.63 -5.62
N LYS A 274 5.43 -14.62 -6.30
CA LYS A 274 6.62 -13.91 -5.84
C LYS A 274 6.40 -12.41 -5.66
N GLN A 275 5.59 -11.80 -6.52
CA GLN A 275 5.30 -10.36 -6.45
C GLN A 275 4.58 -9.97 -5.15
N ASP A 276 3.63 -10.80 -4.69
CA ASP A 276 2.92 -10.54 -3.44
C ASP A 276 3.83 -10.86 -2.24
N ALA A 277 4.59 -11.96 -2.33
CA ALA A 277 5.55 -12.39 -1.31
C ALA A 277 6.69 -11.37 -1.09
N ALA A 278 7.01 -10.54 -2.10
CA ALA A 278 7.96 -9.44 -1.98
C ALA A 278 7.43 -8.30 -1.10
N ASN A 279 6.11 -8.17 -0.98
CA ASN A 279 5.45 -7.10 -0.22
C ASN A 279 5.08 -7.54 1.21
N TYR A 280 4.66 -8.78 1.39
CA TYR A 280 4.31 -9.36 2.69
C TYR A 280 4.47 -10.88 2.66
N ARG A 281 4.87 -11.49 3.77
CA ARG A 281 4.99 -12.96 3.86
C ARG A 281 3.67 -13.64 4.22
N GLU A 282 2.82 -12.96 4.97
CA GLU A 282 1.52 -13.46 5.42
C GLU A 282 0.57 -12.30 5.73
N ALA A 283 -0.72 -12.58 5.63
CA ALA A 283 -1.79 -11.65 5.94
C ALA A 283 -2.89 -12.34 6.75
N THR A 284 -3.59 -11.56 7.57
CA THR A 284 -4.82 -11.97 8.25
C THR A 284 -5.92 -11.01 7.83
N VAL A 285 -6.96 -11.54 7.19
CA VAL A 285 -8.17 -10.81 6.83
C VAL A 285 -9.25 -11.10 7.86
N ILE A 286 -9.86 -10.05 8.39
CA ILE A 286 -10.95 -10.14 9.36
C ILE A 286 -12.20 -9.58 8.70
N LEU A 287 -13.19 -10.44 8.48
CA LEU A 287 -14.48 -10.06 7.91
C LEU A 287 -15.52 -9.88 9.01
N ASP A 288 -16.49 -9.00 8.79
CA ASP A 288 -17.69 -8.95 9.59
C ASP A 288 -18.55 -10.20 9.35
N PRO A 289 -18.98 -10.93 10.39
CA PRO A 289 -19.68 -12.20 10.22
C PRO A 289 -21.11 -12.05 9.65
N LYS A 290 -21.68 -10.84 9.67
CA LYS A 290 -23.04 -10.56 9.17
C LYS A 290 -23.02 -10.04 7.75
N THR A 291 -22.14 -9.08 7.47
CA THR A 291 -22.07 -8.40 6.16
C THR A 291 -21.01 -8.99 5.23
N PHE A 292 -20.08 -9.79 5.76
CA PHE A 292 -18.90 -10.31 5.04
C PHE A 292 -17.99 -9.22 4.46
N LEU A 293 -18.15 -7.96 4.88
CA LEU A 293 -17.26 -6.87 4.52
C LEU A 293 -15.99 -6.87 5.38
N PRO A 294 -14.86 -6.41 4.85
CA PRO A 294 -13.60 -6.34 5.60
C PRO A 294 -13.68 -5.37 6.77
N ARG A 295 -13.33 -5.84 7.97
CA ARG A 295 -13.17 -5.02 9.18
C ARG A 295 -11.73 -4.69 9.48
N ALA A 296 -10.81 -5.61 9.18
CA ALA A 296 -9.40 -5.35 9.34
C ALA A 296 -8.56 -6.26 8.44
N VAL A 297 -7.38 -5.76 8.09
CA VAL A 297 -6.35 -6.51 7.37
C VAL A 297 -5.03 -6.28 8.08
N GLN A 298 -4.41 -7.36 8.53
CA GLN A 298 -3.07 -7.36 9.10
C GLN A 298 -2.10 -7.94 8.08
N LEU A 299 -0.97 -7.28 7.87
CA LEU A 299 0.07 -7.69 6.94
C LEU A 299 1.40 -7.75 7.70
N ILE A 300 2.14 -8.83 7.49
CA ILE A 300 3.49 -9.00 8.06
C ILE A 300 4.49 -8.91 6.92
N ASP A 301 5.47 -8.01 7.06
CA ASP A 301 6.51 -7.81 6.06
C ASP A 301 7.36 -9.08 5.83
N PRO A 302 8.11 -9.18 4.71
CA PRO A 302 8.90 -10.36 4.41
C PRO A 302 9.90 -10.73 5.52
N ALA A 303 10.49 -9.73 6.18
CA ALA A 303 11.43 -9.92 7.27
C ALA A 303 10.76 -10.34 8.61
N GLY A 304 9.44 -10.17 8.75
CA GLY A 304 8.73 -10.39 10.02
C GLY A 304 8.99 -9.33 11.07
N THR A 305 9.62 -8.22 10.69
CA THR A 305 10.04 -7.12 11.57
C THR A 305 8.99 -6.03 11.68
N LYS A 306 8.11 -5.91 10.69
CA LYS A 306 7.02 -4.93 10.66
C LYS A 306 5.68 -5.62 10.48
N GLU A 307 4.71 -5.11 11.20
CA GLU A 307 3.32 -5.52 11.08
C GLU A 307 2.49 -4.27 10.80
N THR A 308 1.74 -4.28 9.70
CA THR A 308 0.81 -3.20 9.34
C THR A 308 -0.60 -3.69 9.52
N VAL A 309 -1.38 -3.01 10.34
CA VAL A 309 -2.80 -3.30 10.60
C VAL A 309 -3.62 -2.15 10.03
N PHE A 310 -4.51 -2.48 9.10
CA PHE A 310 -5.57 -1.61 8.63
C PHE A 310 -6.88 -2.02 9.29
N MET A 311 -7.63 -1.07 9.82
CA MET A 311 -8.97 -1.27 10.38
C MET A 311 -9.93 -0.37 9.64
N PHE A 312 -11.12 -0.88 9.35
CA PHE A 312 -12.14 -0.22 8.55
C PHE A 312 -13.42 -0.08 9.36
N ASP A 313 -13.93 1.14 9.41
CA ASP A 313 -15.10 1.51 10.18
C ASP A 313 -16.05 2.35 9.32
N GLN A 314 -17.32 2.40 9.73
CA GLN A 314 -18.34 3.24 9.09
C GLN A 314 -18.45 3.00 7.57
N LEU A 315 -18.32 1.74 7.15
CA LEU A 315 -18.43 1.33 5.76
C LEU A 315 -19.79 1.70 5.18
N LYS A 316 -19.76 2.33 4.01
CA LYS A 316 -20.94 2.71 3.24
C LYS A 316 -20.80 2.20 1.84
N VAL A 317 -21.70 1.28 1.47
CA VAL A 317 -21.73 0.61 0.17
C VAL A 317 -22.84 1.20 -0.68
N ASN A 318 -22.53 1.60 -1.92
CA ASN A 318 -23.52 2.02 -2.93
C ASN A 318 -24.57 3.03 -2.44
N GLN A 319 -24.20 3.89 -1.49
CA GLN A 319 -25.14 4.86 -0.91
C GLN A 319 -25.49 5.93 -1.96
N ALA A 320 -26.74 5.92 -2.42
CA ALA A 320 -27.30 6.92 -3.33
C ALA A 320 -27.19 8.32 -2.70
N GLY A 321 -26.58 9.26 -3.42
CA GLY A 321 -26.27 10.59 -2.89
C GLY A 321 -24.78 10.93 -2.85
N HIS A 322 -23.96 10.31 -3.70
CA HIS A 322 -22.57 10.69 -4.02
C HIS A 322 -22.31 12.19 -4.20
N GLY A 323 -23.35 12.99 -4.43
CA GLY A 323 -23.32 14.42 -4.24
C GLY A 323 -22.89 14.84 -2.83
N ASN A 324 -23.52 14.40 -1.74
CA ASN A 324 -23.52 15.18 -0.48
C ASN A 324 -22.35 14.97 0.50
N ILE A 325 -21.51 13.93 0.44
CA ILE A 325 -20.32 13.81 1.31
C ILE A 325 -19.08 14.37 0.63
N VAL A 326 -18.88 14.03 -0.63
CA VAL A 326 -17.92 14.70 -1.51
C VAL A 326 -18.30 16.18 -1.65
N GLN A 327 -19.58 16.55 -1.83
CA GLN A 327 -20.03 17.97 -1.76
C GLN A 327 -19.93 18.57 -0.35
N ARG A 328 -19.97 17.81 0.75
CA ARG A 328 -19.72 18.37 2.10
C ARG A 328 -18.24 18.67 2.31
N ILE A 329 -17.33 17.81 1.82
CA ILE A 329 -15.89 18.07 1.81
C ILE A 329 -15.55 19.23 0.87
N ILE A 330 -16.26 19.34 -0.26
CA ILE A 330 -16.18 20.47 -1.19
C ILE A 330 -16.78 21.76 -0.59
N ARG A 331 -17.93 21.71 0.10
CA ARG A 331 -18.59 22.86 0.77
C ARG A 331 -17.87 23.30 2.03
N ALA A 332 -17.14 22.41 2.71
CA ALA A 332 -16.26 22.74 3.84
C ALA A 332 -14.97 23.47 3.40
N GLY A 333 -14.80 23.75 2.10
CA GLY A 333 -13.75 24.63 1.59
C GLY A 333 -12.40 23.97 1.34
N LEU A 334 -12.31 22.63 1.40
CA LEU A 334 -11.05 21.90 1.27
C LEU A 334 -10.76 21.38 -0.15
N LEU A 335 -11.78 21.22 -1.00
CA LEU A 335 -11.63 20.80 -2.40
C LEU A 335 -12.68 21.51 -3.26
N ARG A 336 -12.31 22.03 -4.44
CA ARG A 336 -13.26 22.41 -5.50
C ARG A 336 -12.99 21.46 -6.67
N GLY A 337 -13.67 20.31 -6.76
CA GLY A 337 -13.46 19.38 -7.89
C GLY A 337 -13.76 17.90 -7.60
N ASP A 338 -13.49 17.05 -8.61
CA ASP A 338 -13.51 15.59 -8.53
C ASP A 338 -12.64 15.13 -7.34
N PRO A 339 -13.14 14.28 -6.41
CA PRO A 339 -12.36 13.81 -5.26
C PRO A 339 -11.10 13.04 -5.66
N PHE A 340 -11.01 12.53 -6.90
CA PHE A 340 -9.84 11.86 -7.44
C PHE A 340 -8.93 12.78 -8.26
N ASP A 341 -9.24 14.08 -8.35
CA ASP A 341 -8.40 15.10 -8.97
C ASP A 341 -8.11 16.23 -7.97
N PRO A 342 -7.10 16.06 -7.10
CA PRO A 342 -6.82 17.01 -6.04
C PRO A 342 -6.18 18.28 -6.64
N PRO A 343 -6.53 19.49 -6.17
CA PRO A 343 -5.81 20.69 -6.57
C PRO A 343 -4.37 20.63 -6.04
N LEU A 344 -3.40 20.46 -6.94
CA LEU A 344 -1.97 20.39 -6.60
C LEU A 344 -1.30 21.77 -6.51
N ARG A 345 -2.07 22.86 -6.44
CA ARG A 345 -1.53 24.22 -6.34
C ARG A 345 -0.71 24.35 -5.04
N GLY A 346 0.55 24.73 -5.17
CA GLY A 346 1.48 24.86 -4.04
C GLY A 346 2.24 23.59 -3.68
N TYR A 347 2.07 22.50 -4.44
CA TYR A 347 2.89 21.29 -4.32
C TYR A 347 3.95 21.26 -5.43
N LYS A 348 5.14 20.75 -5.10
CA LYS A 348 6.14 20.35 -6.09
C LYS A 348 5.70 19.02 -6.71
N VAL A 349 5.20 19.06 -7.94
CA VAL A 349 4.76 17.87 -8.66
C VAL A 349 5.96 17.21 -9.35
N VAL A 350 6.18 15.94 -9.05
CA VAL A 350 7.18 15.08 -9.70
C VAL A 350 6.44 13.99 -10.44
N VAL A 351 6.51 14.00 -11.77
CA VAL A 351 5.93 12.94 -12.61
C VAL A 351 7.01 11.89 -12.83
N HIS A 352 6.72 10.66 -12.45
CA HIS A 352 7.61 9.53 -12.62
C HIS A 352 7.31 8.86 -13.96
N GLU A 353 8.34 8.57 -14.75
CA GLU A 353 8.18 7.83 -15.99
C GLU A 353 8.13 6.34 -15.70
N GLN A 354 7.16 5.63 -16.29
CA GLN A 354 7.11 4.17 -16.19
C GLN A 354 7.98 3.54 -17.25
N ALA A 355 8.95 2.74 -16.83
CA ALA A 355 9.72 1.95 -17.76
C ALA A 355 8.81 0.92 -18.46
N VAL A 356 8.74 0.99 -19.79
CA VAL A 356 7.98 0.12 -20.66
C VAL A 356 8.91 -0.99 -21.17
N LYS A 357 8.42 -2.23 -21.21
CA LYS A 357 9.19 -3.33 -21.82
C LYS A 357 9.34 -3.11 -23.32
N VAL A 358 10.58 -3.19 -23.80
CA VAL A 358 10.86 -3.14 -25.23
C VAL A 358 10.34 -4.42 -25.89
N PRO A 359 9.38 -4.33 -26.83
CA PRO A 359 8.86 -5.51 -27.52
C PRO A 359 9.94 -6.18 -28.36
N ASN A 360 9.82 -7.49 -28.57
CA ASN A 360 10.68 -8.22 -29.49
C ASN A 360 10.26 -7.92 -30.93
N VAL A 361 11.09 -7.19 -31.68
CA VAL A 361 10.87 -6.90 -33.09
C VAL A 361 11.88 -7.60 -34.02
N LEU A 362 12.65 -8.57 -33.49
CA LEU A 362 13.57 -9.36 -34.30
C LEU A 362 12.81 -10.06 -35.44
N ARG A 363 13.41 -10.09 -36.63
CA ARG A 363 12.86 -10.65 -37.87
C ARG A 363 11.61 -9.96 -38.42
N MET A 364 11.07 -8.95 -37.74
CA MET A 364 10.00 -8.13 -38.32
C MET A 364 10.54 -7.27 -39.45
N ASN A 365 9.69 -6.95 -40.42
CA ASN A 365 10.00 -5.92 -41.42
C ASN A 365 10.22 -4.57 -40.71
N TRP A 366 11.20 -3.79 -41.16
CA TRP A 366 11.59 -2.52 -40.52
C TRP A 366 10.43 -1.53 -40.31
N LYS A 367 9.46 -1.46 -41.24
CA LYS A 367 8.29 -0.57 -41.07
C LYS A 367 7.37 -1.04 -39.94
N THR A 368 7.10 -2.34 -39.89
CA THR A 368 6.28 -2.96 -38.83
C THR A 368 6.97 -2.86 -37.48
N ALA A 369 8.30 -3.09 -37.44
CA ALA A 369 9.11 -2.92 -36.24
C ALA A 369 9.05 -1.48 -35.73
N GLN A 370 9.19 -0.49 -36.63
CA GLN A 370 9.10 0.93 -36.28
C GLN A 370 7.75 1.28 -35.69
N ALA A 371 6.66 0.89 -36.35
CA ALA A 371 5.30 1.15 -35.88
C ALA A 371 5.05 0.50 -34.52
N THR A 372 5.52 -0.73 -34.32
CA THR A 372 5.38 -1.47 -33.06
C THR A 372 6.10 -0.77 -31.91
N LEU A 373 7.33 -0.29 -32.14
CA LEU A 373 8.11 0.44 -31.13
C LEU A 373 7.55 1.85 -30.87
N ALA A 374 7.16 2.57 -31.92
CA ALA A 374 6.57 3.90 -31.81
C ALA A 374 5.22 3.88 -31.07
N GLN A 375 4.41 2.84 -31.27
CA GLN A 375 3.16 2.65 -30.53
C GLN A 375 3.40 2.49 -29.01
N ARG A 376 4.58 1.99 -28.63
CA ARG A 376 5.02 1.89 -27.22
C ARG A 376 5.78 3.12 -26.73
N GLY A 377 5.86 4.17 -27.55
CA GLY A 377 6.51 5.43 -27.21
C GLY A 377 8.03 5.44 -27.38
N PHE A 378 8.63 4.42 -28.01
CA PHE A 378 10.08 4.40 -28.24
C PHE A 378 10.48 5.17 -29.49
N LYS A 379 11.64 5.82 -29.45
CA LYS A 379 12.31 6.33 -30.65
C LYS A 379 13.05 5.17 -31.31
N VAL A 380 13.13 5.18 -32.64
CA VAL A 380 13.77 4.10 -33.39
C VAL A 380 14.93 4.66 -34.20
N ARG A 381 16.09 4.05 -34.06
CA ARG A 381 17.27 4.34 -34.87
C ARG A 381 17.62 3.11 -35.70
N PHE A 382 17.83 3.30 -36.99
CA PHE A 382 18.20 2.21 -37.88
C PHE A 382 19.69 2.21 -38.18
N GLU A 383 20.25 1.01 -38.17
CA GLU A 383 21.64 0.76 -38.55
C GLU A 383 21.70 -0.27 -39.68
N ARG A 384 22.74 -0.15 -40.52
CA ARG A 384 23.01 -1.10 -41.60
C ARG A 384 23.68 -2.34 -41.02
N GLY A 385 23.09 -3.51 -41.25
CA GLY A 385 23.63 -4.79 -40.83
C GLY A 385 24.32 -5.57 -41.94
N ALA A 386 24.54 -6.86 -41.68
CA ALA A 386 25.06 -7.81 -42.65
C ALA A 386 24.09 -8.05 -43.82
N ALA A 387 24.60 -8.63 -44.90
CA ALA A 387 23.78 -9.14 -45.99
C ALA A 387 22.79 -10.20 -45.45
N ALA A 388 21.56 -10.17 -45.96
CA ALA A 388 20.52 -11.11 -45.60
C ALA A 388 20.94 -12.53 -46.04
N PRO A 389 20.83 -13.55 -45.17
CA PRO A 389 21.13 -14.93 -45.54
C PRO A 389 20.08 -15.51 -46.51
N ASP A 390 18.89 -14.92 -46.54
CA ASP A 390 17.80 -15.22 -47.47
C ASP A 390 17.22 -13.89 -47.99
N ALA A 391 16.90 -13.81 -49.28
CA ALA A 391 16.25 -12.65 -49.89
C ALA A 391 14.96 -12.25 -49.15
N LYS A 392 14.22 -13.20 -48.55
CA LYS A 392 13.02 -12.96 -47.74
C LYS A 392 13.27 -12.16 -46.46
N LEU A 393 14.51 -12.13 -45.98
CA LEU A 393 14.91 -11.40 -44.77
C LEU A 393 15.42 -9.98 -45.06
N THR A 394 15.42 -9.56 -46.33
CA THR A 394 15.84 -8.21 -46.71
C THR A 394 15.02 -7.15 -45.99
N TYR A 395 15.70 -6.19 -45.36
CA TYR A 395 15.12 -5.14 -44.50
C TYR A 395 14.30 -5.65 -43.30
N THR A 396 14.56 -6.87 -42.84
CA THR A 396 14.08 -7.33 -41.54
C THR A 396 15.09 -7.02 -40.44
N VAL A 397 14.63 -6.90 -39.20
CA VAL A 397 15.47 -6.62 -38.04
C VAL A 397 16.37 -7.82 -37.74
N ALA A 398 17.68 -7.65 -37.90
CA ALA A 398 18.69 -8.64 -37.56
C ALA A 398 19.06 -8.59 -36.07
N ARG A 399 19.14 -7.39 -35.51
CA ARG A 399 19.52 -7.13 -34.13
C ARG A 399 18.71 -5.95 -33.58
N GLN A 400 18.41 -6.04 -32.30
CA GLN A 400 17.71 -5.02 -31.53
C GLN A 400 18.53 -4.72 -30.27
N VAL A 401 18.77 -3.45 -29.99
CA VAL A 401 19.45 -2.97 -28.78
C VAL A 401 18.60 -1.84 -28.15
N PRO A 402 18.26 -1.92 -26.85
CA PRO A 402 18.53 -3.02 -25.93
C PRO A 402 17.75 -4.30 -26.30
N ALA A 403 18.11 -5.41 -25.64
CA ALA A 403 17.46 -6.69 -25.87
C ALA A 403 15.95 -6.63 -25.61
N PRO A 404 15.15 -7.50 -26.25
CA PRO A 404 13.73 -7.64 -25.92
C PRO A 404 13.47 -7.82 -24.42
N ASP A 405 12.30 -7.35 -23.96
CA ASP A 405 11.87 -7.36 -22.56
C ASP A 405 12.66 -6.47 -21.60
N THR A 406 13.66 -5.72 -22.11
CA THR A 406 14.36 -4.69 -21.34
C THR A 406 13.40 -3.55 -20.99
N LEU A 407 13.49 -3.01 -19.78
CA LEU A 407 12.66 -1.89 -19.33
C LEU A 407 13.34 -0.57 -19.70
N LEU A 408 12.70 0.24 -20.54
CA LEU A 408 13.15 1.58 -20.94
C LEU A 408 12.09 2.63 -20.67
N ALA A 409 12.51 3.85 -20.36
CA ALA A 409 11.56 4.95 -20.23
C ALA A 409 10.93 5.30 -21.60
N PRO A 410 9.69 5.79 -21.66
CA PRO A 410 9.09 6.27 -22.89
C PRO A 410 9.95 7.39 -23.49
N GLY A 411 10.15 7.36 -24.80
CA GLY A 411 11.00 8.32 -25.52
C GLY A 411 12.47 7.93 -25.63
N GLU A 412 12.92 6.87 -24.95
CA GLU A 412 14.24 6.29 -25.16
C GLU A 412 14.35 5.60 -26.52
N THR A 413 15.58 5.45 -27.00
CA THR A 413 15.87 4.97 -28.35
C THR A 413 16.16 3.48 -28.36
N VAL A 414 15.50 2.77 -29.27
CA VAL A 414 15.80 1.37 -29.61
C VAL A 414 16.51 1.36 -30.96
N GLU A 415 17.72 0.84 -30.96
CA GLU A 415 18.55 0.72 -32.16
C GLU A 415 18.27 -0.63 -32.84
N LEU A 416 17.91 -0.57 -34.12
CA LEU A 416 17.58 -1.70 -34.96
C LEU A 416 18.59 -1.85 -36.08
N THR A 417 19.35 -2.93 -36.07
CA THR A 417 20.23 -3.29 -37.18
C THR A 417 19.43 -4.10 -38.19
N LEU A 418 19.38 -3.67 -39.45
CA LEU A 418 18.61 -4.31 -40.52
C LEU A 418 19.48 -5.20 -41.41
N PHE A 419 18.95 -6.34 -41.85
CA PHE A 419 19.57 -7.11 -42.93
C PHE A 419 19.52 -6.33 -44.25
N LEU A 420 20.66 -6.24 -44.93
CA LEU A 420 20.76 -5.64 -46.27
C LEU A 420 20.43 -6.66 -47.37
N PRO A 421 20.07 -6.23 -48.59
CA PRO A 421 19.91 -7.13 -49.70
C PRO A 421 21.17 -8.02 -49.89
N PRO A 422 21.02 -9.30 -50.24
CA PRO A 422 22.16 -10.15 -50.53
C PRO A 422 22.97 -9.53 -51.68
N GLN A 423 24.29 -9.45 -51.53
CA GLN A 423 25.15 -8.94 -52.60
C GLN A 423 25.02 -9.86 -53.80
N SER A 424 24.59 -9.31 -54.95
CA SER A 424 24.62 -10.06 -56.20
C SER A 424 26.07 -10.46 -56.48
N ARG A 425 26.35 -11.76 -56.61
CA ARG A 425 27.61 -12.23 -57.21
C ARG A 425 27.71 -11.66 -58.62
N LYS A 426 28.30 -10.48 -58.78
CA LYS A 426 28.64 -9.91 -60.09
C LYS A 426 30.14 -9.72 -60.29
N ASP A 427 30.96 -9.95 -59.26
CA ASP A 427 32.41 -9.75 -59.33
C ASP A 427 33.18 -11.05 -59.04
N ALA A 428 32.76 -12.15 -59.67
CA ALA A 428 33.56 -13.37 -59.78
C ALA A 428 33.59 -13.78 -61.25
N ARG A 429 34.36 -13.04 -62.04
CA ARG A 429 34.89 -13.47 -63.33
C ARG A 429 36.35 -13.07 -63.43
#